data_AF-A0AAD8J380-F1
#
_entry.id   AF-A0AAD8J380-F1
#
_cell.length_a   1.000
_cell.length_b   1.000
_cell.length_c   1.000
_cell.angle_alpha   90.00
_cell.angle_beta   90.00
_cell.angle_gamma   90.00
#
_symmetry.space_group_name_H-M   'P 1'
#
loop_
_entity.id
_entity.type
_entity.pdbx_description
1 polymer ?
#
loop_
_entity_poly.entity_id
_entity_poly.type
_entity_poly.pdbx_seq_one_letter_code
_entity_poly.pdbx_strand_id
1 'polypeptide(L)'
;MTLGEIAETGNIPKLYQLIREDPFILEHIDKIPFIDTPLHKAAKAGSILFAVEMMRLKPSFARKLNPDGFTPIHLAVQCDHDGLAICMIDIDRELVRAQGTESNTPLHCVAEKGNVDLVVEFLLACPESILDVNARKESALHIAVLHNRIDTVKVMLEWLKLLDAEFILGWTDHERNSILHIAASKNYVQMVRMLIQKMDIYARNSIGQSALDIIQAQTPEMLPTDKKMKIMHWLVRKKSHYKATLYCDTNNNSSITRSLKKGFPWYKRWILSNYRHISLVDKNGILVVAVLIATTAYQAVVALPTIFNDNFIDNASHYYFFIFQLFNTAAFVAAMSLIYILLPPGISYVLQLIIPIIVCYFVGIYLSNLETGLFMFSLFLFLWQLVRFGRLDRDGRRERHFLLKHSASFSKELERKGYKYEPAI
;
A
#
# COMPACT_ATOMS: atom_id res chain seq x y z
N MET A 1 -18.76 28.79 -18.91
CA MET A 1 -18.41 27.39 -18.58
C MET A 1 -18.16 27.36 -17.09
N THR A 2 -18.92 26.58 -16.33
CA THR A 2 -18.71 26.49 -14.88
C THR A 2 -17.43 25.72 -14.56
N LEU A 3 -16.87 25.88 -13.36
CA LEU A 3 -15.66 25.13 -12.94
C LEU A 3 -15.87 23.61 -13.00
N GLY A 4 -17.10 23.15 -12.74
CA GLY A 4 -17.49 21.75 -12.91
C GLY A 4 -17.39 21.27 -14.36
N GLU A 5 -17.94 22.02 -15.32
CA GLU A 5 -17.85 21.70 -16.75
C GLU A 5 -16.38 21.71 -17.26
N ILE A 6 -15.57 22.62 -16.74
CA ILE A 6 -14.13 22.67 -17.06
C ILE A 6 -13.42 21.42 -16.56
N ALA A 7 -13.79 20.93 -15.38
CA ALA A 7 -13.25 19.70 -14.81
C ALA A 7 -13.70 18.45 -15.58
N GLU A 8 -14.97 18.39 -16.01
CA GLU A 8 -15.48 17.30 -16.84
C GLU A 8 -14.77 17.25 -18.19
N THR A 9 -14.56 18.40 -18.84
CA THR A 9 -13.85 18.49 -20.12
C THR A 9 -12.32 18.41 -20.01
N GLY A 10 -11.77 18.50 -18.81
CA GLY A 10 -10.33 18.43 -18.55
C GLY A 10 -9.55 19.66 -19.04
N ASN A 11 -10.18 20.82 -19.18
CA ASN A 11 -9.55 22.02 -19.76
C ASN A 11 -8.70 22.79 -18.73
N ILE A 12 -7.44 22.40 -18.59
CA ILE A 12 -6.48 23.03 -17.65
C ILE A 12 -6.23 24.53 -17.96
N PRO A 13 -6.08 24.99 -19.22
CA PRO A 13 -5.93 26.42 -19.50
C PRO A 13 -7.08 27.28 -18.97
N LYS A 14 -8.33 26.83 -19.14
CA LYS A 14 -9.51 27.54 -18.61
C LYS A 14 -9.56 27.51 -17.08
N LEU A 15 -9.07 26.45 -16.44
CA LEU A 15 -8.94 26.41 -14.97
C LEU A 15 -8.05 27.56 -14.47
N TYR A 16 -6.86 27.74 -15.05
CA TYR A 16 -5.99 28.84 -14.64
C TYR A 16 -6.54 30.21 -14.99
N GLN A 17 -7.29 30.34 -16.09
CA GLN A 17 -8.01 31.58 -16.37
C GLN A 17 -9.01 31.90 -15.27
N LEU A 18 -9.84 30.93 -14.85
CA LEU A 18 -10.78 31.13 -13.74
C LEU A 18 -10.08 31.46 -12.42
N ILE A 19 -8.94 30.82 -12.12
CA ILE A 19 -8.18 31.12 -10.89
C ILE A 19 -7.62 32.55 -10.93
N ARG A 20 -7.28 33.09 -12.10
CA ARG A 20 -6.86 34.50 -12.22
C ARG A 20 -8.04 35.47 -12.04
N GLU A 21 -9.22 35.09 -12.52
CA GLU A 21 -10.44 35.88 -12.37
C GLU A 21 -10.97 35.88 -10.92
N ASP A 22 -10.93 34.72 -10.25
CA ASP A 22 -11.25 34.56 -8.83
C ASP A 22 -10.19 33.68 -8.12
N PRO A 23 -9.21 34.31 -7.44
CA PRO A 23 -8.15 33.60 -6.72
C PRO A 23 -8.64 32.71 -5.57
N PHE A 24 -9.85 32.96 -5.04
CA PHE A 24 -10.40 32.24 -3.89
C PHE A 24 -11.39 31.15 -4.28
N ILE A 25 -11.63 30.91 -5.57
CA ILE A 25 -12.66 29.97 -6.05
C ILE A 25 -12.52 28.56 -5.44
N LEU A 26 -11.30 28.03 -5.35
CA LEU A 26 -11.05 26.70 -4.78
C LEU A 26 -11.22 26.68 -3.26
N GLU A 27 -10.89 27.78 -2.58
CA GLU A 27 -11.02 27.92 -1.13
C GLU A 27 -12.48 27.96 -0.70
N HIS A 28 -13.33 28.67 -1.45
CA HIS A 28 -14.77 28.71 -1.21
C HIS A 28 -15.40 27.31 -1.32
N ILE A 29 -15.04 26.55 -2.34
CA ILE A 29 -15.50 25.17 -2.52
C ILE A 29 -14.97 24.27 -1.39
N ASP A 30 -13.75 24.50 -0.92
CA ASP A 30 -13.15 23.71 0.16
C ASP A 30 -13.84 23.89 1.51
N LYS A 31 -14.45 25.05 1.76
CA LYS A 31 -15.19 25.31 2.99
C LYS A 31 -16.55 24.62 3.07
N ILE A 32 -17.16 24.26 1.93
CA ILE A 32 -18.50 23.65 1.90
C ILE A 32 -18.38 22.15 2.24
N PRO A 33 -18.88 21.62 3.36
CA PRO A 33 -18.54 20.26 3.81
C PRO A 33 -18.87 19.15 2.81
N PHE A 34 -20.08 19.15 2.26
CA PHE A 34 -20.56 18.16 1.28
C PHE A 34 -20.86 18.86 -0.04
N ILE A 35 -19.97 18.67 -1.02
CA ILE A 35 -20.09 19.27 -2.34
C ILE A 35 -19.37 18.43 -3.38
N ASP A 36 -19.94 18.36 -4.59
CA ASP A 36 -19.21 17.88 -5.76
C ASP A 36 -18.09 18.87 -6.10
N THR A 37 -16.89 18.58 -5.60
CA THR A 37 -15.69 19.35 -5.98
C THR A 37 -15.35 19.15 -7.46
N PRO A 38 -14.55 20.04 -8.06
CA PRO A 38 -14.03 19.84 -9.42
C PRO A 38 -13.29 18.50 -9.57
N LEU A 39 -12.65 18.01 -8.49
CA LEU A 39 -11.98 16.71 -8.51
C LEU A 39 -12.97 15.54 -8.58
N HIS A 40 -14.16 15.63 -7.97
CA HIS A 40 -15.22 14.63 -8.15
C HIS A 40 -15.71 14.58 -9.60
N LYS A 41 -15.94 15.75 -10.21
CA LYS A 41 -16.36 15.86 -11.60
C LYS A 41 -15.31 15.29 -12.56
N ALA A 42 -14.04 15.66 -12.36
CA ALA A 42 -12.93 15.10 -13.13
C ALA A 42 -12.79 13.58 -12.94
N ALA A 43 -13.01 13.08 -11.71
CA ALA A 43 -12.98 11.66 -11.41
C ALA A 43 -14.09 10.87 -12.08
N LYS A 44 -15.31 11.42 -12.11
CA LYS A 44 -16.45 10.84 -12.83
C LYS A 44 -16.22 10.82 -14.35
N ALA A 45 -15.60 11.87 -14.89
CA ALA A 45 -15.31 12.00 -16.32
C ALA A 45 -14.06 11.23 -16.79
N GLY A 46 -13.16 10.84 -15.88
CA GLY A 46 -11.90 10.19 -16.22
C GLY A 46 -10.80 11.16 -16.69
N SER A 47 -10.91 12.45 -16.35
CA SER A 47 -9.99 13.51 -16.78
C SER A 47 -8.67 13.46 -16.00
N ILE A 48 -7.76 12.54 -16.37
CA ILE A 48 -6.52 12.24 -15.63
C ILE A 48 -5.66 13.48 -15.36
N LEU A 49 -5.27 14.20 -16.41
CA LEU A 49 -4.36 15.35 -16.29
C LEU A 49 -4.97 16.45 -15.40
N PHE A 50 -6.27 16.69 -15.55
CA PHE A 50 -6.98 17.68 -14.75
C PHE A 50 -7.04 17.26 -13.28
N ALA A 51 -7.34 15.99 -13.00
CA ALA A 51 -7.40 15.47 -11.64
C ALA A 51 -6.04 15.56 -10.93
N VAL A 52 -4.95 15.21 -11.63
CA VAL A 52 -3.58 15.35 -11.11
C VAL A 52 -3.26 16.81 -10.80
N GLU A 53 -3.59 17.73 -11.70
CA GLU A 53 -3.34 19.16 -11.48
C GLU A 53 -4.18 19.70 -10.33
N MET A 54 -5.45 19.31 -10.23
CA MET A 54 -6.34 19.71 -9.14
C MET A 54 -5.87 19.17 -7.78
N MET A 55 -5.36 17.94 -7.71
CA MET A 55 -4.78 17.37 -6.50
C MET A 55 -3.50 18.12 -6.07
N ARG A 56 -2.73 18.68 -7.00
CA ARG A 56 -1.56 19.53 -6.70
C ARG A 56 -1.97 20.90 -6.19
N LEU A 57 -2.95 21.53 -6.85
CA LEU A 57 -3.43 22.86 -6.48
C LEU A 57 -4.18 22.85 -5.14
N LYS A 58 -5.00 21.83 -4.89
CA LYS A 58 -5.84 21.73 -3.69
C LYS A 58 -5.95 20.28 -3.18
N PRO A 59 -4.93 19.78 -2.46
CA PRO A 59 -4.88 18.40 -1.97
C PRO A 59 -6.07 17.97 -1.10
N SER A 60 -6.68 18.91 -0.36
CA SER A 60 -7.85 18.65 0.49
C SER A 60 -9.04 18.06 -0.28
N PHE A 61 -9.18 18.37 -1.57
CA PHE A 61 -10.25 17.83 -2.41
C PHE A 61 -10.17 16.32 -2.58
N ALA A 62 -8.99 15.69 -2.46
CA ALA A 62 -8.82 14.26 -2.67
C ALA A 62 -9.53 13.39 -1.61
N ARG A 63 -9.78 13.95 -0.41
CA ARG A 63 -10.41 13.26 0.72
C ARG A 63 -11.83 13.74 1.01
N LYS A 64 -12.26 14.78 0.33
CA LYS A 64 -13.57 15.40 0.55
C LYS A 64 -14.68 14.48 0.07
N LEU A 65 -15.79 14.45 0.79
CA LEU A 65 -16.97 13.68 0.43
C LEU A 65 -17.93 14.56 -0.38
N ASN A 66 -18.46 14.00 -1.46
CA ASN A 66 -19.58 14.58 -2.15
C ASN A 66 -20.91 14.33 -1.38
N PRO A 67 -22.05 14.87 -1.84
CA PRO A 67 -23.35 14.64 -1.19
C PRO A 67 -23.77 13.18 -1.12
N ASP A 68 -23.29 12.35 -2.05
CA ASP A 68 -23.53 10.91 -2.05
C ASP A 68 -22.58 10.17 -1.09
N GLY A 69 -21.67 10.86 -0.39
CA GLY A 69 -20.72 10.27 0.55
C GLY A 69 -19.52 9.57 -0.11
N PHE A 70 -19.20 9.88 -1.37
CA PHE A 70 -18.04 9.34 -2.07
C PHE A 70 -16.89 10.35 -2.11
N THR A 71 -15.66 9.86 -1.99
CA THR A 71 -14.46 10.64 -2.35
C THR A 71 -14.20 10.55 -3.86
N PRO A 72 -13.35 11.41 -4.45
CA PRO A 72 -13.06 11.34 -5.88
C PRO A 72 -12.52 9.99 -6.34
N ILE A 73 -11.68 9.31 -5.54
CA ILE A 73 -11.17 7.98 -5.90
C ILE A 73 -12.27 6.92 -5.93
N HIS A 74 -13.31 7.03 -5.07
CA HIS A 74 -14.49 6.14 -5.17
C HIS A 74 -15.19 6.32 -6.51
N LEU A 75 -15.40 7.57 -6.95
CA LEU A 75 -16.03 7.86 -8.24
C LEU A 75 -15.19 7.37 -9.41
N ALA A 76 -13.87 7.53 -9.36
CA ALA A 76 -12.97 7.00 -10.38
C ALA A 76 -13.10 5.47 -10.51
N VAL A 77 -13.13 4.76 -9.38
CA VAL A 77 -13.35 3.30 -9.35
C VAL A 77 -14.75 2.96 -9.85
N GLN A 78 -15.80 3.63 -9.38
CA GLN A 78 -17.19 3.38 -9.77
C GLN A 78 -17.45 3.62 -11.26
N CYS A 79 -16.72 4.53 -11.88
CA CYS A 79 -16.83 4.84 -13.30
C CYS A 79 -15.80 4.09 -14.17
N ASP A 80 -15.09 3.10 -13.62
CA ASP A 80 -14.10 2.25 -14.34
C ASP A 80 -12.89 3.02 -14.90
N HIS A 81 -12.55 4.16 -14.27
CA HIS A 81 -11.37 4.95 -14.62
C HIS A 81 -10.14 4.47 -13.84
N ASP A 82 -9.76 3.20 -14.04
CA ASP A 82 -8.66 2.54 -13.32
C ASP A 82 -7.35 3.32 -13.40
N GLY A 83 -7.03 3.85 -14.58
CA GLY A 83 -5.81 4.65 -14.80
C GLY A 83 -5.78 5.91 -13.93
N LEU A 84 -6.92 6.57 -13.76
CA LEU A 84 -7.03 7.71 -12.86
C LEU A 84 -6.89 7.28 -11.39
N ALA A 85 -7.57 6.20 -10.99
CA ALA A 85 -7.45 5.68 -9.63
C ALA A 85 -6.00 5.33 -9.27
N ILE A 86 -5.26 4.73 -10.21
CA ILE A 86 -3.82 4.44 -10.06
C ILE A 86 -3.00 5.74 -9.93
N CYS A 87 -3.26 6.76 -10.76
CA CYS A 87 -2.58 8.06 -10.62
C CYS A 87 -2.86 8.72 -9.26
N MET A 88 -4.09 8.62 -8.74
CA MET A 88 -4.45 9.19 -7.44
C MET A 88 -3.67 8.52 -6.30
N ILE A 89 -3.56 7.19 -6.28
CA ILE A 89 -2.83 6.44 -5.25
C ILE A 89 -1.30 6.60 -5.37
N ASP A 90 -0.79 6.88 -6.56
CA ASP A 90 0.62 7.21 -6.76
C ASP A 90 0.98 8.58 -6.18
N ILE A 91 0.04 9.52 -6.17
CA ILE A 91 0.18 10.83 -5.51
C ILE A 91 0.01 10.70 -3.99
N ASP A 92 -1.07 10.06 -3.53
CA ASP A 92 -1.33 9.81 -2.12
C ASP A 92 -1.84 8.38 -1.90
N ARG A 93 -0.96 7.52 -1.38
CA ARG A 93 -1.22 6.09 -1.15
C ARG A 93 -2.31 5.85 -0.10
N GLU A 94 -2.44 6.76 0.85
CA GLU A 94 -3.41 6.65 1.95
C GLU A 94 -4.86 6.89 1.46
N LEU A 95 -5.05 7.32 0.21
CA LEU A 95 -6.37 7.42 -0.41
C LEU A 95 -7.06 6.05 -0.55
N VAL A 96 -6.30 4.96 -0.63
CA VAL A 96 -6.84 3.58 -0.66
C VAL A 96 -7.68 3.26 0.58
N ARG A 97 -7.40 3.93 1.70
CA ARG A 97 -8.08 3.76 2.99
C ARG A 97 -9.11 4.85 3.28
N ALA A 98 -9.34 5.79 2.35
CA ALA A 98 -10.31 6.87 2.56
C ALA A 98 -11.71 6.28 2.71
N GLN A 99 -12.43 6.66 3.76
CA GLN A 99 -13.76 6.12 4.05
C GLN A 99 -14.83 6.96 3.35
N GLY A 100 -15.64 6.32 2.53
CA GLY A 100 -16.85 6.90 1.93
C GLY A 100 -18.12 6.46 2.68
N THR A 101 -19.22 6.30 1.94
CA THR A 101 -20.50 5.80 2.44
C THR A 101 -20.36 4.47 3.16
N GLU A 102 -21.05 4.34 4.30
CA GLU A 102 -20.99 3.15 5.16
C GLU A 102 -19.56 2.77 5.58
N SER A 103 -18.63 3.73 5.58
CA SER A 103 -17.21 3.50 5.81
C SER A 103 -16.55 2.52 4.84
N ASN A 104 -17.14 2.31 3.65
CA ASN A 104 -16.47 1.57 2.59
C ASN A 104 -15.23 2.35 2.14
N THR A 105 -14.13 1.62 1.95
CA THR A 105 -12.90 2.18 1.36
C THR A 105 -12.87 1.90 -0.14
N PRO A 106 -12.03 2.60 -0.93
CA PRO A 106 -11.87 2.29 -2.35
C PRO A 106 -11.52 0.83 -2.61
N LEU A 107 -10.75 0.16 -1.73
CA LEU A 107 -10.48 -1.27 -1.87
C LEU A 107 -11.76 -2.13 -1.79
N HIS A 108 -12.75 -1.75 -0.98
CA HIS A 108 -14.05 -2.43 -0.93
C HIS A 108 -14.76 -2.32 -2.29
N CYS A 109 -14.79 -1.13 -2.89
CA CYS A 109 -15.40 -0.92 -4.21
C CYS A 109 -14.67 -1.69 -5.33
N VAL A 110 -13.33 -1.72 -5.31
CA VAL A 110 -12.57 -2.51 -6.30
C VAL A 110 -12.82 -4.01 -6.12
N ALA A 111 -12.92 -4.48 -4.87
CA ALA A 111 -13.25 -5.87 -4.54
C ALA A 111 -14.67 -6.25 -4.99
N GLU A 112 -15.64 -5.35 -4.85
CA GLU A 112 -17.00 -5.50 -5.38
C GLU A 112 -17.03 -5.64 -6.90
N LYS A 113 -16.26 -4.79 -7.61
CA LYS A 113 -16.16 -4.86 -9.08
C LYS A 113 -15.44 -6.11 -9.57
N GLY A 114 -14.51 -6.63 -8.79
CA GLY A 114 -13.71 -7.80 -9.15
C GLY A 114 -12.55 -7.49 -10.11
N ASN A 115 -12.09 -6.23 -10.15
CA ASN A 115 -10.95 -5.83 -10.96
C ASN A 115 -9.65 -6.30 -10.29
N VAL A 116 -9.14 -7.45 -10.73
CA VAL A 116 -7.98 -8.12 -10.12
C VAL A 116 -6.72 -7.24 -10.19
N ASP A 117 -6.47 -6.59 -11.32
CA ASP A 117 -5.26 -5.78 -11.51
C ASP A 117 -5.30 -4.56 -10.58
N LEU A 118 -6.44 -3.89 -10.47
CA LEU A 118 -6.60 -2.74 -9.59
C LEU A 118 -6.53 -3.11 -8.11
N VAL A 119 -7.04 -4.29 -7.71
CA VAL A 119 -6.84 -4.82 -6.34
C VAL A 119 -5.35 -4.97 -6.04
N VAL A 120 -4.57 -5.52 -6.98
CA VAL A 120 -3.12 -5.69 -6.78
C VAL A 120 -2.43 -4.34 -6.65
N GLU A 121 -2.76 -3.35 -7.48
CA GLU A 121 -2.18 -2.01 -7.38
C GLU A 121 -2.53 -1.32 -6.06
N PHE A 122 -3.78 -1.45 -5.58
CA PHE A 122 -4.22 -0.86 -4.31
C PHE A 122 -3.51 -1.51 -3.11
N LEU A 123 -3.41 -2.85 -3.11
CA LEU A 123 -2.71 -3.59 -2.06
C LEU A 123 -1.19 -3.34 -2.09
N LEU A 124 -0.60 -3.12 -3.26
CA LEU A 124 0.80 -2.70 -3.40
C LEU A 124 1.03 -1.27 -2.88
N ALA A 125 0.07 -0.38 -3.12
CA ALA A 125 0.15 1.00 -2.66
C ALA A 125 0.02 1.11 -1.14
N CYS A 126 -0.95 0.39 -0.56
CA CYS A 126 -1.23 0.35 0.87
C CYS A 126 -1.57 -1.09 1.32
N PRO A 127 -0.59 -1.89 1.75
CA PRO A 127 -0.80 -3.29 2.16
C PRO A 127 -1.78 -3.45 3.32
N GLU A 128 -1.77 -2.50 4.27
CA GLU A 128 -2.61 -2.49 5.46
C GLU A 128 -4.09 -2.27 5.13
N SER A 129 -4.42 -1.80 3.92
CA SER A 129 -5.82 -1.62 3.47
C SER A 129 -6.64 -2.91 3.47
N ILE A 130 -6.00 -4.08 3.39
CA ILE A 130 -6.67 -5.38 3.51
C ILE A 130 -7.29 -5.61 4.90
N LEU A 131 -6.81 -4.89 5.92
CA LEU A 131 -7.30 -4.96 7.30
C LEU A 131 -8.50 -4.05 7.54
N ASP A 132 -8.84 -3.18 6.59
CA ASP A 132 -9.95 -2.25 6.77
C ASP A 132 -11.28 -2.98 6.71
N VAL A 133 -12.20 -2.52 7.57
CA VAL A 133 -13.58 -2.98 7.61
C VAL A 133 -14.53 -1.80 7.49
N ASN A 134 -15.65 -2.02 6.81
CA ASN A 134 -16.72 -1.04 6.70
C ASN A 134 -17.58 -0.99 7.99
N ALA A 135 -18.64 -0.17 8.00
CA ALA A 135 -19.55 -0.02 9.13
C ALA A 135 -20.27 -1.32 9.53
N ARG A 136 -20.39 -2.28 8.59
CA ARG A 136 -20.97 -3.61 8.79
C ARG A 136 -19.94 -4.67 9.23
N LYS A 137 -18.72 -4.25 9.56
CA LYS A 137 -17.56 -5.10 9.89
C LYS A 137 -17.14 -6.03 8.75
N GLU A 138 -17.51 -5.71 7.52
CA GLU A 138 -17.11 -6.47 6.34
C GLU A 138 -15.76 -5.95 5.87
N SER A 139 -14.81 -6.86 5.64
CA SER A 139 -13.56 -6.51 4.95
C SER A 139 -13.73 -6.55 3.43
N ALA A 140 -12.77 -6.01 2.68
CA ALA A 140 -12.79 -6.11 1.22
C ALA A 140 -12.87 -7.58 0.72
N LEU A 141 -12.34 -8.54 1.48
CA LEU A 141 -12.50 -9.97 1.19
C LEU A 141 -13.96 -10.46 1.33
N HIS A 142 -14.70 -9.95 2.32
CA HIS A 142 -16.14 -10.23 2.47
C HIS A 142 -16.91 -9.72 1.26
N ILE A 143 -16.62 -8.49 0.83
CA ILE A 143 -17.26 -7.88 -0.34
C ILE A 143 -16.97 -8.66 -1.63
N ALA A 144 -15.72 -9.09 -1.85
CA ALA A 144 -15.36 -9.91 -2.99
C ALA A 144 -16.13 -11.25 -3.01
N VAL A 145 -16.31 -11.88 -1.84
CA VAL A 145 -17.06 -13.14 -1.71
C VAL A 145 -18.56 -12.92 -1.91
N LEU A 146 -19.12 -11.85 -1.34
CA LEU A 146 -20.53 -11.45 -1.49
C LEU A 146 -20.91 -11.30 -2.97
N HIS A 147 -20.01 -10.74 -3.77
CA HIS A 147 -20.17 -10.53 -5.21
C HIS A 147 -19.58 -11.65 -6.08
N ASN A 148 -19.21 -12.79 -5.48
CA ASN A 148 -18.68 -13.98 -6.17
C ASN A 148 -17.46 -13.70 -7.09
N ARG A 149 -16.57 -12.79 -6.69
CA ARG A 149 -15.35 -12.43 -7.43
C ARG A 149 -14.23 -13.43 -7.19
N ILE A 150 -14.38 -14.64 -7.74
CA ILE A 150 -13.50 -15.79 -7.49
C ILE A 150 -12.01 -15.44 -7.64
N ASP A 151 -11.63 -14.78 -8.72
CA ASP A 151 -10.21 -14.49 -9.02
C ASP A 151 -9.64 -13.40 -8.12
N THR A 152 -10.44 -12.39 -7.78
CA THR A 152 -10.08 -11.39 -6.76
C THR A 152 -9.86 -12.05 -5.40
N VAL A 153 -10.75 -12.95 -4.98
CA VAL A 153 -10.60 -13.69 -3.72
C VAL A 153 -9.32 -14.54 -3.76
N LYS A 154 -8.99 -15.22 -4.86
CA LYS A 154 -7.72 -15.97 -4.98
C LYS A 154 -6.50 -15.07 -4.76
N VAL A 155 -6.47 -13.91 -5.42
CA VAL A 155 -5.35 -12.95 -5.28
C VAL A 155 -5.26 -12.42 -3.85
N MET A 156 -6.38 -12.06 -3.25
CA MET A 156 -6.41 -11.61 -1.86
C MET A 156 -5.95 -12.71 -0.90
N LEU A 157 -6.35 -13.98 -1.08
CA LEU A 157 -5.87 -15.09 -0.26
C LEU A 157 -4.35 -15.30 -0.36
N GLU A 158 -3.78 -15.19 -1.56
CA GLU A 158 -2.32 -15.24 -1.74
C GLU A 158 -1.64 -14.04 -1.08
N TRP A 159 -2.28 -12.86 -1.12
CA TRP A 159 -1.82 -11.67 -0.41
C TRP A 159 -1.86 -11.84 1.11
N LEU A 160 -2.91 -12.47 1.66
CA LEU A 160 -3.00 -12.77 3.08
C LEU A 160 -1.89 -13.70 3.55
N LYS A 161 -1.58 -14.76 2.80
CA LYS A 161 -0.44 -15.64 3.10
C LYS A 161 0.87 -14.88 3.10
N LEU A 162 1.04 -13.98 2.13
CA LEU A 162 2.24 -13.16 2.01
C LEU A 162 2.42 -12.25 3.24
N LEU A 163 1.32 -11.70 3.74
CA LEU A 163 1.30 -10.86 4.94
C LEU A 163 1.18 -11.65 6.25
N ASP A 164 1.07 -12.99 6.21
CA ASP A 164 0.72 -13.84 7.37
C ASP A 164 -0.51 -13.31 8.12
N ALA A 165 -1.45 -12.78 7.34
CA ALA A 165 -2.69 -12.18 7.80
C ALA A 165 -3.87 -13.13 7.58
N GLU A 166 -3.63 -14.46 7.59
CA GLU A 166 -4.68 -15.46 7.41
C GLU A 166 -5.69 -15.46 8.56
N PHE A 167 -5.37 -14.82 9.70
CA PHE A 167 -6.33 -14.59 10.80
C PHE A 167 -7.60 -13.83 10.34
N ILE A 168 -7.52 -13.03 9.26
CA ILE A 168 -8.66 -12.33 8.66
C ILE A 168 -9.73 -13.30 8.15
N LEU A 169 -9.36 -14.54 7.79
CA LEU A 169 -10.34 -15.55 7.36
C LEU A 169 -11.33 -15.91 8.47
N GLY A 170 -10.95 -15.72 9.74
CA GLY A 170 -11.82 -15.90 10.89
C GLY A 170 -12.71 -14.69 11.20
N TRP A 171 -12.54 -13.57 10.50
CA TRP A 171 -13.38 -12.40 10.70
C TRP A 171 -14.81 -12.66 10.24
N THR A 172 -15.72 -11.90 10.84
CA THR A 172 -17.15 -12.00 10.58
C THR A 172 -17.75 -10.62 10.44
N ASP A 173 -18.81 -10.51 9.65
CA ASP A 173 -19.63 -9.31 9.57
C ASP A 173 -20.39 -9.02 10.88
N HIS A 174 -21.22 -7.98 10.87
CA HIS A 174 -22.06 -7.60 12.01
C HIS A 174 -23.06 -8.68 12.48
N GLU A 175 -23.47 -9.60 11.60
CA GLU A 175 -24.32 -10.75 11.89
C GLU A 175 -23.53 -11.99 12.32
N ARG A 176 -22.21 -11.85 12.50
CA ARG A 176 -21.27 -12.95 12.75
C ARG A 176 -21.21 -13.99 11.62
N ASN A 177 -21.59 -13.63 10.40
CA ASN A 177 -21.36 -14.46 9.24
C ASN A 177 -19.90 -14.34 8.81
N SER A 178 -19.20 -15.47 8.71
CA SER A 178 -17.92 -15.52 8.02
C SER A 178 -18.13 -15.54 6.50
N ILE A 179 -17.07 -15.29 5.73
CA ILE A 179 -17.13 -15.38 4.26
C ILE A 179 -17.61 -16.77 3.75
N LEU A 180 -17.42 -17.84 4.53
CA LEU A 180 -17.95 -19.16 4.19
C LEU A 180 -19.47 -19.24 4.36
N HIS A 181 -20.05 -18.56 5.36
CA HIS A 181 -21.51 -18.45 5.52
C HIS A 181 -22.13 -17.70 4.34
N ILE A 182 -21.51 -16.60 3.90
CA ILE A 182 -21.97 -15.82 2.74
C ILE A 182 -21.93 -16.68 1.47
N ALA A 183 -20.81 -17.38 1.22
CA ALA A 183 -20.68 -18.25 0.05
C ALA A 183 -21.69 -19.42 0.07
N ALA A 184 -21.96 -19.98 1.24
CA ALA A 184 -22.96 -21.02 1.45
C ALA A 184 -24.37 -20.51 1.18
N SER A 185 -24.77 -19.38 1.79
CA SER A 185 -26.13 -18.83 1.67
C SER A 185 -26.47 -18.42 0.24
N LYS A 186 -25.49 -17.92 -0.52
CA LYS A 186 -25.63 -17.53 -1.93
C LYS A 186 -25.43 -18.67 -2.94
N ASN A 187 -25.20 -19.90 -2.49
CA ASN A 187 -24.99 -21.07 -3.37
C ASN A 187 -23.77 -20.96 -4.30
N TYR A 188 -22.72 -20.25 -3.89
CA TYR A 188 -21.49 -20.11 -4.67
C TYR A 188 -20.61 -21.34 -4.54
N VAL A 189 -21.00 -22.43 -5.21
CA VAL A 189 -20.36 -23.77 -5.12
C VAL A 189 -18.83 -23.70 -5.27
N GLN A 190 -18.34 -22.96 -6.27
CA GLN A 190 -16.90 -22.83 -6.52
C GLN A 190 -16.19 -22.05 -5.40
N MET A 191 -16.86 -21.04 -4.83
CA MET A 191 -16.33 -20.27 -3.73
C MET A 191 -16.30 -21.09 -2.44
N VAL A 192 -17.37 -21.84 -2.15
CA VAL A 192 -17.43 -22.80 -1.04
C VAL A 192 -16.29 -23.80 -1.17
N ARG A 193 -16.08 -24.42 -2.35
CA ARG A 193 -14.98 -25.36 -2.59
C ARG A 193 -13.61 -24.78 -2.23
N MET A 194 -13.38 -23.51 -2.56
CA MET A 194 -12.11 -22.85 -2.31
C MET A 194 -11.90 -22.51 -0.84
N LEU A 195 -12.94 -22.01 -0.17
CA LEU A 195 -12.88 -21.56 1.22
C LEU A 195 -12.93 -22.71 2.23
N ILE A 196 -13.62 -23.81 1.91
CA ILE A 196 -13.78 -24.96 2.80
C ILE A 196 -12.45 -25.58 3.21
N GLN A 197 -11.42 -25.49 2.39
CA GLN A 197 -10.10 -26.03 2.69
C GLN A 197 -9.34 -25.20 3.73
N LYS A 198 -9.71 -23.93 3.89
CA LYS A 198 -8.96 -22.93 4.68
C LYS A 198 -9.65 -22.51 5.96
N MET A 199 -10.96 -22.70 6.04
CA MET A 199 -11.80 -22.17 7.12
C MET A 199 -12.48 -23.27 7.91
N ASP A 200 -12.86 -22.99 9.16
CA ASP A 200 -13.74 -23.88 9.90
C ASP A 200 -15.17 -23.81 9.33
N ILE A 201 -15.77 -24.98 9.09
CA ILE A 201 -17.15 -25.06 8.60
C ILE A 201 -18.17 -25.10 9.73
N TYR A 202 -17.77 -25.43 10.96
CA TYR A 202 -18.67 -25.57 12.10
C TYR A 202 -18.81 -24.28 12.92
N ALA A 203 -18.04 -23.23 12.58
CA ALA A 203 -18.21 -21.90 13.15
C ALA A 203 -19.67 -21.45 12.96
N ARG A 204 -20.28 -20.91 14.03
CA ARG A 204 -21.69 -20.51 14.05
C ARG A 204 -21.84 -18.99 13.98
N ASN A 205 -22.79 -18.53 13.19
CA ASN A 205 -23.19 -17.12 13.12
C ASN A 205 -24.09 -16.71 14.30
N SER A 206 -24.64 -15.48 14.26
CA SER A 206 -25.53 -14.94 15.30
C SER A 206 -26.83 -15.75 15.49
N ILE A 207 -27.32 -16.38 14.43
CA ILE A 207 -28.52 -17.22 14.42
C ILE A 207 -28.19 -18.65 14.94
N GLY A 208 -26.91 -18.93 15.19
CA GLY A 208 -26.45 -20.24 15.64
C GLY A 208 -26.30 -21.24 14.50
N GLN A 209 -26.37 -20.82 13.23
CA GLN A 209 -26.17 -21.69 12.07
C GLN A 209 -24.70 -21.69 11.66
N SER A 210 -24.19 -22.87 11.32
CA SER A 210 -22.92 -23.01 10.63
C SER A 210 -23.10 -22.97 9.12
N ALA A 211 -22.02 -22.76 8.37
CA ALA A 211 -22.10 -22.80 6.91
C ALA A 211 -22.57 -24.19 6.40
N LEU A 212 -22.29 -25.27 7.13
CA LEU A 212 -22.83 -26.59 6.85
C LEU A 212 -24.35 -26.63 7.02
N ASP A 213 -24.87 -26.05 8.11
CA ASP A 213 -26.30 -26.02 8.42
C ASP A 213 -27.06 -25.24 7.34
N ILE A 214 -26.49 -24.14 6.85
CA ILE A 214 -27.04 -23.35 5.74
C ILE A 214 -27.15 -24.20 4.46
N ILE A 215 -26.10 -24.93 4.09
CA ILE A 215 -26.10 -25.81 2.91
C ILE A 215 -27.11 -26.96 3.06
N GLN A 216 -27.26 -27.51 4.27
CA GLN A 216 -28.21 -28.58 4.55
C GLN A 216 -29.66 -28.10 4.46
N ALA A 217 -29.95 -26.92 4.99
CA ALA A 217 -31.28 -26.33 5.01
C ALA A 217 -31.80 -25.91 3.63
N GLN A 218 -30.93 -25.76 2.63
CA GLN A 218 -31.33 -25.37 1.27
C GLN A 218 -32.16 -26.46 0.58
N THR A 219 -33.28 -26.02 -0.01
CA THR A 219 -34.17 -26.86 -0.81
C THR A 219 -33.57 -27.19 -2.18
N PRO A 220 -34.01 -28.26 -2.86
CA PRO A 220 -33.55 -28.59 -4.21
C PRO A 220 -33.77 -27.47 -5.24
N GLU A 221 -34.78 -26.62 -5.04
CA GLU A 221 -35.06 -25.44 -5.87
C GLU A 221 -33.99 -24.35 -5.68
N MET A 222 -33.50 -24.17 -4.45
CA MET A 222 -32.47 -23.18 -4.13
C MET A 222 -31.06 -23.68 -4.50
N LEU A 223 -30.74 -24.92 -4.16
CA LEU A 223 -29.47 -25.57 -4.48
C LEU A 223 -29.74 -26.94 -5.13
N PRO A 224 -29.47 -27.08 -6.44
CA PRO A 224 -29.60 -28.36 -7.14
C PRO A 224 -28.91 -29.51 -6.41
N THR A 225 -29.58 -30.67 -6.37
CA THR A 225 -29.13 -31.83 -5.59
C THR A 225 -27.73 -32.30 -5.98
N ASP A 226 -27.35 -32.19 -7.27
CA ASP A 226 -26.02 -32.52 -7.76
C ASP A 226 -24.92 -31.62 -7.18
N LYS A 227 -25.18 -30.30 -7.10
CA LYS A 227 -24.27 -29.31 -6.50
C LYS A 227 -24.18 -29.52 -5.00
N LYS A 228 -25.30 -29.78 -4.32
CA LYS A 228 -25.35 -30.11 -2.89
C LYS A 228 -24.53 -31.35 -2.59
N MET A 229 -24.71 -32.43 -3.37
CA MET A 229 -23.93 -33.67 -3.23
C MET A 229 -22.43 -33.45 -3.47
N LYS A 230 -22.03 -32.61 -4.43
CA LYS A 230 -20.61 -32.25 -4.64
C LYS A 230 -20.01 -31.56 -3.42
N ILE A 231 -20.72 -30.59 -2.83
CA ILE A 231 -20.26 -29.89 -1.63
C ILE A 231 -20.16 -30.86 -0.44
N MET A 232 -21.18 -31.70 -0.25
CA MET A 232 -21.17 -32.74 0.79
C MET A 232 -20.02 -33.74 0.63
N HIS A 233 -19.72 -34.13 -0.61
CA HIS A 233 -18.58 -35.00 -0.88
C HIS A 233 -17.24 -34.33 -0.54
N TRP A 234 -17.07 -33.03 -0.86
CA TRP A 234 -15.87 -32.28 -0.46
C TRP A 234 -15.73 -32.19 1.06
N LEU A 235 -16.85 -32.07 1.77
CA LEU A 235 -16.88 -32.02 3.24
C LEU A 235 -16.43 -33.31 3.91
N VAL A 236 -16.97 -34.43 3.45
CA VAL A 236 -16.57 -35.77 3.94
C VAL A 236 -15.07 -35.97 3.72
N ARG A 237 -14.56 -35.56 2.55
CA ARG A 237 -13.14 -35.68 2.22
C ARG A 237 -12.25 -34.79 3.10
N LYS A 238 -12.70 -33.60 3.50
CA LYS A 238 -11.98 -32.73 4.44
C LYS A 238 -11.82 -33.38 5.82
N LYS A 239 -12.86 -34.07 6.32
CA LYS A 239 -12.83 -34.79 7.62
C LYS A 239 -11.73 -35.85 7.68
N SER A 240 -11.36 -36.46 6.54
CA SER A 240 -10.33 -37.50 6.45
C SER A 240 -8.89 -36.97 6.37
N HIS A 241 -8.68 -35.67 6.10
CA HIS A 241 -7.40 -35.15 5.60
C HIS A 241 -6.75 -34.07 6.46
N TYR A 242 -7.13 -33.91 7.74
CA TYR A 242 -6.51 -32.94 8.66
C TYR A 242 -4.97 -33.05 8.75
N LYS A 243 -4.37 -34.17 8.32
CA LYS A 243 -2.91 -34.41 8.33
C LYS A 243 -2.18 -34.40 6.98
N ALA A 244 -2.84 -34.34 5.81
CA ALA A 244 -2.18 -34.76 4.56
C ALA A 244 -2.39 -33.87 3.32
N THR A 245 -2.91 -32.65 3.42
CA THR A 245 -3.17 -31.86 2.19
C THR A 245 -2.74 -30.40 2.30
N LEU A 246 -1.42 -30.20 2.45
CA LEU A 246 -0.73 -28.95 2.11
C LEU A 246 -0.31 -28.87 0.64
N TYR A 247 -0.65 -29.87 -0.17
CA TYR A 247 -0.47 -29.85 -1.62
C TYR A 247 -1.82 -29.83 -2.31
N CYS A 248 -2.22 -28.64 -2.77
CA CYS A 248 -3.26 -28.50 -3.79
C CYS A 248 -2.62 -27.93 -5.06
N ASP A 249 -2.92 -28.62 -6.15
CA ASP A 249 -2.61 -28.36 -7.56
C ASP A 249 -2.34 -26.89 -7.92
N THR A 250 -1.11 -26.63 -8.34
CA THR A 250 -0.54 -25.32 -8.67
C THR A 250 -0.58 -24.96 -10.16
N ASN A 251 -1.17 -25.79 -11.03
CA ASN A 251 -0.97 -25.63 -12.47
C ASN A 251 -1.62 -24.37 -13.09
N ASN A 252 -2.78 -23.92 -12.60
CA ASN A 252 -3.39 -22.65 -13.04
C ASN A 252 -2.94 -21.43 -12.23
N ASN A 253 -2.25 -21.63 -11.09
CA ASN A 253 -1.68 -20.55 -10.31
C ASN A 253 -0.40 -19.97 -10.94
N SER A 254 0.13 -20.59 -12.00
CA SER A 254 1.43 -20.25 -12.57
C SER A 254 1.46 -18.92 -13.33
N SER A 255 0.34 -18.32 -13.73
CA SER A 255 0.32 -16.99 -14.37
C SER A 255 0.19 -15.87 -13.33
N ILE A 256 -0.80 -15.96 -12.43
CA ILE A 256 -1.07 -14.97 -11.37
C ILE A 256 0.08 -14.93 -10.35
N THR A 257 0.56 -16.09 -9.89
CA THR A 257 1.73 -16.13 -9.00
C THR A 257 3.00 -15.67 -9.72
N ARG A 258 3.09 -15.83 -11.06
CA ARG A 258 4.23 -15.35 -11.85
C ARG A 258 4.13 -13.85 -12.12
N SER A 259 2.95 -13.25 -12.27
CA SER A 259 2.76 -11.79 -12.33
C SER A 259 3.01 -11.14 -10.97
N LEU A 260 2.45 -11.70 -9.90
CA LEU A 260 2.76 -11.29 -8.52
C LEU A 260 4.26 -11.43 -8.25
N LYS A 261 4.90 -12.57 -8.57
CA LYS A 261 6.36 -12.81 -8.39
C LYS A 261 7.26 -12.00 -9.33
N LYS A 262 6.84 -11.71 -10.58
CA LYS A 262 7.60 -10.85 -11.52
C LYS A 262 7.61 -9.40 -11.05
N GLY A 263 6.56 -8.94 -10.36
CA GLY A 263 6.47 -7.61 -9.74
C GLY A 263 6.97 -7.53 -8.29
N PHE A 264 7.18 -8.66 -7.61
CA PHE A 264 7.70 -8.78 -6.24
C PHE A 264 9.19 -9.14 -6.21
N PRO A 265 10.11 -8.17 -6.28
CA PRO A 265 11.49 -8.43 -5.91
C PRO A 265 11.57 -8.83 -4.43
N TRP A 266 12.48 -9.74 -4.10
CA TRP A 266 12.65 -10.33 -2.77
C TRP A 266 12.76 -9.28 -1.65
N TYR A 267 13.31 -8.10 -1.95
CA TYR A 267 13.42 -7.01 -0.98
C TYR A 267 12.08 -6.31 -0.68
N LYS A 268 11.10 -6.28 -1.60
CA LYS A 268 9.74 -5.80 -1.27
C LYS A 268 9.04 -6.79 -0.33
N ARG A 269 9.29 -8.08 -0.52
CA ARG A 269 8.87 -9.15 0.41
C ARG A 269 9.52 -8.97 1.79
N TRP A 270 10.79 -8.63 1.81
CA TRP A 270 11.54 -8.33 3.03
C TRP A 270 11.03 -7.05 3.71
N ILE A 271 10.77 -5.97 2.96
CA ILE A 271 10.18 -4.73 3.47
C ILE A 271 8.77 -4.99 4.02
N LEU A 272 7.89 -5.66 3.28
CA LEU A 272 6.53 -6.00 3.72
C LEU A 272 6.51 -6.93 4.95
N SER A 273 7.46 -7.87 5.02
CA SER A 273 7.62 -8.77 6.16
C SER A 273 8.18 -8.08 7.40
N ASN A 274 9.02 -7.05 7.23
CA ASN A 274 9.70 -6.36 8.34
C ASN A 274 9.04 -5.03 8.77
N TYR A 275 8.20 -4.41 7.93
CA TYR A 275 7.46 -3.18 8.24
C TYR A 275 6.08 -3.43 8.90
N ARG A 276 5.83 -4.68 9.27
CA ARG A 276 4.51 -5.31 9.48
C ARG A 276 3.52 -4.63 10.44
N HIS A 277 3.90 -3.60 11.20
CA HIS A 277 3.04 -3.02 12.25
C HIS A 277 3.15 -1.52 12.49
N ILE A 278 3.88 -0.75 11.67
CA ILE A 278 4.16 0.64 12.01
C ILE A 278 3.11 1.56 11.35
N SER A 279 2.09 1.98 12.11
CA SER A 279 1.12 3.01 11.69
C SER A 279 1.83 4.32 11.32
N LEU A 280 1.18 5.25 10.61
CA LEU A 280 1.78 6.56 10.31
C LEU A 280 2.24 7.29 11.60
N VAL A 281 1.52 7.08 12.70
CA VAL A 281 1.86 7.59 14.04
C VAL A 281 3.13 6.90 14.56
N ASP A 282 3.24 5.58 14.42
CA ASP A 282 4.43 4.82 14.81
C ASP A 282 5.63 5.15 13.92
N LYS A 283 5.43 5.47 12.63
CA LYS A 283 6.49 5.91 11.71
C LYS A 283 7.07 7.23 12.18
N ASN A 284 6.20 8.16 12.59
CA ASN A 284 6.63 9.44 13.17
C ASN A 284 7.32 9.23 14.53
N GLY A 285 6.81 8.34 15.38
CA GLY A 285 7.45 8.00 16.66
C GLY A 285 8.84 7.39 16.48
N ILE A 286 8.99 6.43 15.56
CA ILE A 286 10.26 5.79 15.23
C ILE A 286 11.23 6.81 14.58
N LEU A 287 10.72 7.71 13.74
CA LEU A 287 11.52 8.80 13.18
C LEU A 287 12.06 9.72 14.29
N VAL A 288 11.22 10.07 15.27
CA VAL A 288 11.66 10.85 16.45
C VAL A 288 12.73 10.10 17.23
N VAL A 289 12.53 8.82 17.52
CA VAL A 289 13.54 8.00 18.23
C VAL A 289 14.85 7.93 17.43
N ALA A 290 14.78 7.74 16.11
CA ALA A 290 15.97 7.71 15.26
C ALA A 290 16.69 9.06 15.23
N VAL A 291 15.96 10.18 15.17
CA VAL A 291 16.54 11.53 15.26
C VAL A 291 17.19 11.76 16.62
N LEU A 292 16.57 11.31 17.72
CA LEU A 292 17.17 11.40 19.05
C LEU A 292 18.47 10.60 19.14
N ILE A 293 18.48 9.34 18.67
CA ILE A 293 19.69 8.49 18.64
C ILE A 293 20.78 9.13 17.79
N ALA A 294 20.44 9.64 16.59
CA ALA A 294 21.39 10.33 15.73
C ALA A 294 21.96 11.59 16.40
N THR A 295 21.12 12.35 17.11
CA THR A 295 21.53 13.56 17.82
C THR A 295 22.45 13.23 18.99
N THR A 296 22.10 12.23 19.81
CA THR A 296 22.95 11.81 20.95
C THR A 296 24.29 11.27 20.47
N ALA A 297 24.30 10.49 19.38
CA ALA A 297 25.53 9.94 18.82
C ALA A 297 26.42 11.05 18.22
N TYR A 298 25.81 12.04 17.56
CA TYR A 298 26.52 13.22 17.07
C TYR A 298 27.15 14.04 18.21
N GLN A 299 26.38 14.30 19.27
CA GLN A 299 26.88 15.03 20.45
C GLN A 299 28.05 14.30 21.13
N ALA A 300 28.00 12.97 21.20
CA ALA A 300 29.08 12.16 21.75
C ALA A 300 30.42 12.27 20.99
N VAL A 301 30.38 12.67 19.71
CA VAL A 301 31.60 12.93 18.91
C VAL A 301 32.11 14.36 19.11
N VAL A 302 31.21 15.33 19.24
CA VAL A 302 31.59 16.75 19.41
C VAL A 302 32.04 17.07 20.84
N ALA A 303 31.38 16.49 21.83
CA ALA A 303 31.67 16.65 23.25
C ALA A 303 32.09 15.29 23.82
N LEU A 304 33.39 14.98 23.74
CA LEU A 304 33.93 13.73 24.28
C LEU A 304 33.66 13.63 25.79
N PRO A 305 33.26 12.46 26.30
CA PRO A 305 33.13 12.23 27.74
C PRO A 305 34.44 12.57 28.46
N THR A 306 34.33 13.23 29.61
CA THR A 306 35.47 13.72 30.42
C THR A 306 36.50 12.64 30.74
N ILE A 307 36.07 11.38 30.85
CA ILE A 307 36.90 10.19 31.09
C ILE A 307 37.98 10.00 30.01
N PHE A 308 37.77 10.52 28.80
CA PHE A 308 38.71 10.44 27.68
C PHE A 308 39.54 11.72 27.49
N ASN A 309 39.38 12.71 28.37
CA ASN A 309 40.01 14.03 28.28
C ASN A 309 41.21 14.18 29.24
N ASP A 310 41.37 13.28 30.21
CA ASP A 310 42.45 13.30 31.18
C ASP A 310 43.69 12.57 30.65
N ASN A 311 44.86 13.21 30.75
CA ASN A 311 46.16 12.79 30.21
C ASN A 311 46.77 11.49 30.81
N PHE A 312 45.98 10.65 31.49
CA PHE A 312 46.41 9.32 31.95
C PHE A 312 46.03 8.25 30.93
N ILE A 313 46.80 8.24 29.84
CA ILE A 313 46.61 7.32 28.73
C ILE A 313 47.34 6.01 29.02
N ASP A 314 46.65 5.05 29.63
CA ASP A 314 47.03 3.63 29.54
C ASP A 314 46.52 3.05 28.22
N ASN A 315 47.19 2.03 27.66
CA ASN A 315 46.73 1.32 26.45
C ASN A 315 45.28 0.81 26.57
N ALA A 316 44.82 0.53 27.80
CA ALA A 316 43.44 0.16 28.09
C ALA A 316 42.44 1.30 27.78
N SER A 317 42.78 2.57 28.06
CA SER A 317 41.93 3.73 27.81
C SER A 317 41.68 3.97 26.32
N HIS A 318 42.71 3.78 25.48
CA HIS A 318 42.59 3.82 24.03
C HIS A 318 41.69 2.70 23.48
N TYR A 319 41.79 1.50 24.06
CA TYR A 319 40.93 0.38 23.69
C TYR A 319 39.45 0.64 24.02
N TYR A 320 39.15 1.15 25.22
CA TYR A 320 37.77 1.52 25.58
C TYR A 320 37.22 2.68 24.74
N PHE A 321 38.07 3.65 24.41
CA PHE A 321 37.71 4.75 23.52
C PHE A 321 37.37 4.25 22.11
N PHE A 322 38.17 3.33 21.57
CA PHE A 322 37.92 2.70 20.27
C PHE A 322 36.59 1.93 20.27
N ILE A 323 36.32 1.13 21.31
CA ILE A 323 35.05 0.41 21.45
C ILE A 323 33.88 1.39 21.50
N PHE A 324 34.00 2.47 22.29
CA PHE A 324 32.97 3.49 22.38
C PHE A 324 32.65 4.12 21.01
N GLN A 325 33.68 4.54 20.27
CA GLN A 325 33.51 5.10 18.93
C GLN A 325 32.90 4.10 17.94
N LEU A 326 33.23 2.81 18.08
CA LEU A 326 32.66 1.73 17.28
C LEU A 326 31.15 1.63 17.44
N PHE A 327 30.68 1.49 18.67
CA PHE A 327 29.25 1.40 18.96
C PHE A 327 28.50 2.69 18.65
N ASN A 328 29.10 3.85 18.94
CA ASN A 328 28.49 5.15 18.66
C ASN A 328 28.28 5.38 17.16
N THR A 329 29.27 5.01 16.34
CA THR A 329 29.19 5.11 14.88
C THR A 329 28.21 4.10 14.31
N ALA A 330 28.18 2.87 14.83
CA ALA A 330 27.18 1.89 14.44
C ALA A 330 25.74 2.40 14.72
N ALA A 331 25.51 2.99 15.90
CA ALA A 331 24.23 3.59 16.27
C ALA A 331 23.85 4.77 15.36
N PHE A 332 24.81 5.67 15.07
CA PHE A 332 24.59 6.80 14.16
C PHE A 332 24.24 6.34 12.74
N VAL A 333 25.01 5.40 12.18
CA VAL A 333 24.77 4.88 10.83
C VAL A 333 23.43 4.13 10.75
N ALA A 334 23.08 3.36 11.77
CA ALA A 334 21.79 2.68 11.85
C ALA A 334 20.62 3.69 11.91
N ALA A 335 20.73 4.72 12.75
CA ALA A 335 19.72 5.77 12.87
C ALA A 335 19.56 6.58 11.57
N MET A 336 20.65 6.99 10.93
CA MET A 336 20.62 7.71 9.66
C MET A 336 20.07 6.86 8.51
N SER A 337 20.37 5.55 8.52
CA SER A 337 19.79 4.60 7.56
C SER A 337 18.28 4.45 7.77
N LEU A 338 17.82 4.39 9.03
CA LEU A 338 16.41 4.33 9.37
C LEU A 338 15.67 5.59 8.93
N ILE A 339 16.22 6.76 9.23
CA ILE A 339 15.72 8.08 8.79
C ILE A 339 15.59 8.09 7.26
N TYR A 340 16.64 7.71 6.54
CA TYR A 340 16.65 7.67 5.08
C TYR A 340 15.55 6.78 4.49
N ILE A 341 15.29 5.61 5.10
CA ILE A 341 14.27 4.67 4.62
C ILE A 341 12.86 5.16 4.96
N LEU A 342 12.66 5.79 6.12
CA LEU A 342 11.35 6.25 6.60
C LEU A 342 10.87 7.55 5.94
N LEU A 343 11.78 8.38 5.44
CA LEU A 343 11.43 9.63 4.77
C LEU A 343 10.77 9.40 3.39
N PRO A 344 9.66 10.12 3.08
CA PRO A 344 8.93 9.96 1.82
C PRO A 344 9.81 10.14 0.57
N PRO A 345 9.66 9.28 -0.47
CA PRO A 345 10.34 9.46 -1.74
C PRO A 345 9.71 10.64 -2.48
N GLY A 346 10.35 11.81 -2.41
CA GLY A 346 9.87 13.05 -3.04
C GLY A 346 10.61 14.31 -2.61
N ILE A 347 11.36 14.25 -1.51
CA ILE A 347 12.06 15.41 -0.95
C ILE A 347 13.56 15.32 -1.30
N SER A 348 13.95 15.71 -2.53
CA SER A 348 15.37 15.74 -2.93
C SER A 348 16.22 16.67 -2.03
N TYR A 349 15.60 17.70 -1.45
CA TYR A 349 16.22 18.63 -0.51
C TYR A 349 16.63 17.97 0.83
N VAL A 350 15.96 16.89 1.25
CA VAL A 350 16.30 16.19 2.50
C VAL A 350 17.60 15.40 2.38
N LEU A 351 17.90 14.88 1.18
CA LEU A 351 19.21 14.30 0.86
C LEU A 351 20.33 15.37 0.95
N GLN A 352 20.03 16.62 0.57
CA GLN A 352 20.98 17.73 0.69
C GLN A 352 21.26 18.15 2.15
N LEU A 353 20.34 17.87 3.08
CA LEU A 353 20.52 18.13 4.52
C LEU A 353 21.21 16.97 5.26
N ILE A 354 20.94 15.73 4.86
CA ILE A 354 21.51 14.53 5.48
C ILE A 354 23.01 14.39 5.19
N ILE A 355 23.43 14.69 3.96
CA ILE A 355 24.84 14.53 3.53
C ILE A 355 25.80 15.40 4.38
N PRO A 356 25.57 16.71 4.58
CA PRO A 356 26.43 17.54 5.43
C PRO A 356 26.53 17.02 6.88
N ILE A 357 25.42 16.56 7.47
CA ILE A 357 25.40 16.05 8.85
C ILE A 357 26.31 14.81 8.98
N ILE A 358 26.23 13.89 8.02
CA ILE A 358 27.08 12.70 7.97
C ILE A 358 28.54 13.10 7.79
N VAL A 359 28.84 14.04 6.88
CA VAL A 359 30.21 14.52 6.64
C VAL A 359 30.79 15.13 7.92
N CYS A 360 30.05 16.01 8.60
CA CYS A 360 30.48 16.62 9.87
C CYS A 360 30.74 15.57 10.97
N TYR A 361 29.92 14.52 11.05
CA TYR A 361 30.12 13.43 12.00
C TYR A 361 31.46 12.71 11.79
N PHE A 362 31.78 12.32 10.55
CA PHE A 362 33.04 11.65 10.25
C PHE A 362 34.25 12.58 10.35
N VAL A 363 34.11 13.87 10.06
CA VAL A 363 35.15 14.88 10.33
C VAL A 363 35.41 14.99 11.83
N GLY A 364 34.38 14.98 12.68
CA GLY A 364 34.54 14.97 14.13
C GLY A 364 35.31 13.75 14.64
N ILE A 365 35.01 12.56 14.12
CA ILE A 365 35.78 11.35 14.46
C ILE A 365 37.23 11.46 13.99
N TYR A 366 37.45 11.93 12.76
CA TYR A 366 38.79 12.12 12.21
C TYR A 366 39.65 13.07 13.07
N LEU A 367 39.05 14.16 13.57
CA LEU A 367 39.71 15.09 14.48
C LEU A 367 40.01 14.47 15.85
N SER A 368 39.22 13.49 16.29
CA SER A 368 39.44 12.79 17.56
C SER A 368 40.55 11.73 17.49
N ASN A 369 40.65 10.97 16.38
CA ASN A 369 41.73 10.00 16.14
C ASN A 369 41.83 9.64 14.64
N LEU A 370 43.01 9.92 14.06
CA LEU A 370 43.30 9.83 12.63
C LEU A 370 43.07 8.43 12.04
N GLU A 371 43.60 7.38 12.68
CA GLU A 371 43.53 6.01 12.16
C GLU A 371 42.10 5.46 12.24
N THR A 372 41.41 5.76 13.35
CA THR A 372 40.02 5.33 13.55
C THR A 372 39.06 6.02 12.60
N GLY A 373 39.27 7.31 12.32
CA GLY A 373 38.40 8.08 11.41
C GLY A 373 38.41 7.54 9.98
N LEU A 374 39.60 7.18 9.46
CA LEU A 374 39.74 6.62 8.11
C LEU A 374 39.05 5.26 7.98
N PHE A 375 39.24 4.37 8.97
CA PHE A 375 38.58 3.07 9.01
C PHE A 375 37.06 3.22 9.04
N MET A 376 36.54 4.08 9.92
CA MET A 376 35.11 4.28 10.12
C MET A 376 34.43 4.94 8.91
N PHE A 377 35.11 5.87 8.24
CA PHE A 377 34.63 6.48 7.00
C PHE A 377 34.55 5.46 5.85
N SER A 378 35.54 4.58 5.72
CA SER A 378 35.52 3.51 4.71
C SER A 378 34.37 2.51 4.94
N LEU A 379 34.12 2.14 6.21
CA LEU A 379 33.02 1.27 6.60
C LEU A 379 31.66 1.92 6.28
N PHE A 380 31.54 3.22 6.51
CA PHE A 380 30.34 3.99 6.14
C PHE A 380 30.09 3.99 4.63
N LEU A 381 31.10 4.27 3.80
CA LEU A 381 30.94 4.26 2.35
C LEU A 381 30.46 2.90 1.83
N PHE A 382 30.97 1.81 2.40
CA PHE A 382 30.54 0.45 2.08
C PHE A 382 29.06 0.21 2.43
N LEU A 383 28.66 0.56 3.66
CA LEU A 383 27.27 0.41 4.11
C LEU A 383 26.31 1.32 3.34
N TRP A 384 26.74 2.55 3.02
CA TRP A 384 25.96 3.51 2.25
C TRP A 384 25.72 3.03 0.82
N GLN A 385 26.71 2.40 0.17
CA GLN A 385 26.52 1.84 -1.17
C GLN A 385 25.47 0.72 -1.17
N LEU A 386 25.45 -0.15 -0.16
CA LEU A 386 24.42 -1.20 -0.03
C LEU A 386 23.01 -0.60 0.08
N VAL A 387 22.85 0.46 0.87
CA VAL A 387 21.56 1.15 1.04
C VAL A 387 21.15 1.91 -0.24
N ARG A 388 22.10 2.59 -0.90
CA ARG A 388 21.86 3.39 -2.11
C ARG A 388 21.47 2.53 -3.32
N PHE A 389 22.16 1.39 -3.53
CA PHE A 389 21.80 0.43 -4.59
C PHE A 389 20.38 -0.13 -4.38
N GLY A 390 19.95 -0.32 -3.13
CA GLY A 390 18.59 -0.74 -2.80
C GLY A 390 17.49 0.32 -3.06
N ARG A 391 17.82 1.60 -3.25
CA ARG A 391 16.85 2.68 -3.54
C ARG A 391 16.86 3.12 -5.00
N LEU A 392 18.03 3.27 -5.63
CA LEU A 392 18.12 3.68 -7.05
C LEU A 392 17.49 2.66 -8.01
N ASP A 393 17.57 1.37 -7.68
CA ASP A 393 16.94 0.29 -8.45
C ASP A 393 15.39 0.29 -8.30
N ARG A 394 14.85 0.93 -7.26
CA ARG A 394 13.40 1.18 -7.10
C ARG A 394 12.91 2.31 -8.01
N ASP A 395 13.64 3.42 -8.06
CA ASP A 395 13.19 4.62 -8.79
C ASP A 395 13.44 4.48 -10.30
N GLY A 396 14.60 3.95 -10.71
CA GLY A 396 14.94 3.77 -12.12
C GLY A 396 14.14 2.68 -12.86
N ARG A 397 13.44 1.79 -12.14
CA ARG A 397 12.47 0.85 -12.73
C ARG A 397 11.04 1.40 -12.76
N ARG A 398 10.68 2.29 -11.82
CA ARG A 398 9.39 2.99 -11.79
C ARG A 398 9.26 3.98 -12.95
N GLU A 399 10.32 4.75 -13.21
CA GLU A 399 10.39 5.68 -14.34
C GLU A 399 10.34 4.95 -15.69
N ARG A 400 11.07 3.84 -15.83
CA ARG A 400 11.04 3.01 -17.05
C ARG A 400 9.69 2.34 -17.27
N HIS A 401 9.04 1.83 -16.22
CA HIS A 401 7.70 1.25 -16.35
C HIS A 401 6.63 2.32 -16.62
N PHE A 402 6.77 3.52 -16.03
CA PHE A 402 5.93 4.68 -16.29
C PHE A 402 6.02 5.13 -17.76
N LEU A 403 7.23 5.31 -18.29
CA LEU A 403 7.47 5.73 -19.67
C LEU A 403 7.01 4.68 -20.70
N LEU A 404 7.26 3.40 -20.45
CA LEU A 404 6.87 2.32 -21.37
C LEU A 404 5.36 2.05 -21.38
N LYS A 405 4.68 2.18 -20.23
CA LYS A 405 3.24 1.96 -20.12
C LYS A 405 2.44 3.16 -20.66
N HIS A 406 2.94 4.38 -20.46
CA HIS A 406 2.32 5.59 -21.01
C HIS A 406 2.62 5.76 -22.50
N SER A 407 3.80 5.40 -23.01
CA SER A 407 4.06 5.46 -24.46
C SER A 407 3.18 4.47 -25.24
N ALA A 408 2.96 3.27 -24.71
CA ALA A 408 2.10 2.25 -25.34
C ALA A 408 0.60 2.59 -25.23
N SER A 409 0.18 3.22 -24.13
CA SER A 409 -1.19 3.74 -23.98
C SER A 409 -1.43 4.93 -24.92
N PHE A 410 -0.45 5.83 -25.01
CA PHE A 410 -0.48 7.02 -25.87
C PHE A 410 -0.49 6.67 -27.36
N SER A 411 0.28 5.67 -27.80
CA SER A 411 0.25 5.22 -29.20
C SER A 411 -1.11 4.60 -29.56
N LYS A 412 -1.70 3.80 -28.67
CA LYS A 412 -3.04 3.21 -28.89
C LYS A 412 -4.16 4.24 -28.89
N GLU A 413 -4.06 5.28 -28.06
CA GLU A 413 -5.03 6.37 -28.00
C GLU A 413 -4.95 7.27 -29.25
N LEU A 414 -3.74 7.50 -29.79
CA LEU A 414 -3.52 8.23 -31.04
C LEU A 414 -4.01 7.43 -32.26
N GLU A 415 -3.75 6.13 -32.31
CA GLU A 415 -4.26 5.23 -33.37
C GLU A 415 -5.80 5.18 -33.36
N ARG A 416 -6.45 5.13 -32.19
CA ARG A 416 -7.92 5.20 -32.08
C ARG A 416 -8.50 6.53 -32.56
N LYS A 417 -7.75 7.62 -32.47
CA LYS A 417 -8.16 8.96 -32.93
C LYS A 417 -7.72 9.26 -34.38
N GLY A 418 -7.17 8.28 -35.10
CA GLY A 418 -6.79 8.42 -36.50
C GLY A 418 -5.49 9.18 -36.76
N TYR A 419 -4.70 9.47 -35.72
CA TYR A 419 -3.41 10.13 -35.85
C TYR A 419 -2.31 9.07 -35.99
N LYS A 420 -1.65 9.01 -37.16
CA LYS A 420 -0.43 8.20 -37.33
C LYS A 420 0.72 8.83 -36.56
N TYR A 421 1.30 8.07 -35.64
CA TYR A 421 2.52 8.45 -34.93
C TYR A 421 3.73 8.07 -35.80
N GLU A 422 4.37 9.04 -36.45
CA GLU A 422 5.72 8.87 -36.99
C GLU A 422 6.72 9.22 -35.90
N PRO A 423 7.53 8.27 -35.40
CA PRO A 423 8.58 8.61 -34.45
C PRO A 423 9.61 9.50 -35.15
N ALA A 424 9.82 10.70 -34.59
CA ALA A 424 10.94 11.55 -34.99
C ALA A 424 12.25 10.79 -34.72
N ILE A 425 13.06 10.67 -35.77
CA ILE A 425 14.39 10.03 -35.78
C ILE A 425 15.34 10.77 -34.83
#